data_AF-A0A7C7WAB8-F1
#
_entry.id   AF-A0A7C7WAB8-F1
#
_cell.length_a   1.000
_cell.length_b   1.000
_cell.length_c   1.000
_cell.angle_alpha   90.00
_cell.angle_beta   90.00
_cell.angle_gamma   90.00
#
_symmetry.space_group_name_H-M   'P 1'
#
loop_
_entity.id
_entity.type
_entity.pdbx_description
1 polymer ?
#
loop_
_entity_poly.entity_id
_entity_poly.type
_entity_poly.pdbx_seq_one_letter_code
_entity_poly.pdbx_strand_id
1 'polypeptide(L)'
;MAGGEHRGRGPLVHDHVDVDLWDPATFAAGMPDDAFAVLRRDAPVAWHPEKPRREGGHSGPGFWCITTHADIQTVSMKPEVFSSWLGGFTGADIGGAVLDETRLNLMGMDPPDHSAFRRSIRAPFGPSVTRDLGQVVQGFATSVIDAVAPLGEVDFVESIASELPLLTLSHLLGVAAEDRHLFYDWSNRIIGNHDPEFGGSVRDFLT
;
A
#
# COMPACT_ATOMS: atom_id res chain seq x y z
N MET A 1 0.21 24.46 -47.51
CA MET A 1 0.99 25.24 -46.51
C MET A 1 -0.03 25.78 -45.52
N ALA A 2 -0.47 24.97 -44.56
CA ALA A 2 0.16 24.70 -43.27
C ALA A 2 -0.10 25.84 -42.27
N GLY A 3 -0.84 25.50 -41.21
CA GLY A 3 -1.17 26.41 -40.11
C GLY A 3 -2.20 25.79 -39.15
N GLY A 4 -2.04 24.50 -38.84
CA GLY A 4 -2.80 23.88 -37.75
C GLY A 4 -2.17 24.29 -36.43
N GLU A 5 -2.81 25.20 -35.71
CA GLU A 5 -2.39 25.56 -34.36
C GLU A 5 -2.57 24.35 -33.45
N HIS A 6 -1.44 23.84 -32.99
CA HIS A 6 -1.33 22.80 -31.98
C HIS A 6 -1.89 23.37 -30.66
N ARG A 7 -3.18 23.13 -30.37
CA ARG A 7 -3.72 23.36 -29.03
C ARG A 7 -2.95 22.44 -28.08
N GLY A 8 -2.11 23.02 -27.24
CA GLY A 8 -1.35 22.30 -26.23
C GLY A 8 -2.28 21.47 -25.37
N ARG A 9 -1.99 20.17 -25.26
CA ARG A 9 -2.58 19.28 -24.24
C ARG A 9 -2.00 19.69 -22.89
N GLY A 10 -2.52 20.77 -22.30
CA GLY A 10 -2.37 21.00 -20.87
C GLY A 10 -3.22 19.98 -20.10
N PRO A 11 -2.83 19.58 -18.88
CA PRO A 11 -3.71 18.83 -17.98
C PRO A 11 -5.03 19.59 -17.85
N LEU A 12 -6.15 18.93 -18.17
CA LEU A 12 -7.48 19.47 -17.90
C LEU A 12 -7.66 19.48 -16.38
N VAL A 13 -7.39 20.63 -15.76
CA VAL A 13 -7.64 20.89 -14.33
C VAL A 13 -9.12 21.24 -14.20
N HIS A 14 -9.98 20.23 -14.16
CA HIS A 14 -11.33 20.39 -13.64
C HIS A 14 -11.44 19.51 -12.39
N ASP A 15 -11.96 20.06 -11.30
CA ASP A 15 -12.35 19.30 -10.12
C ASP A 15 -13.47 18.34 -10.55
N HIS A 16 -13.08 17.16 -11.03
CA HIS A 16 -14.02 16.17 -11.58
C HIS A 16 -14.86 15.52 -10.48
N VAL A 17 -14.40 15.60 -9.23
CA VAL A 17 -15.08 15.14 -8.02
C VAL A 17 -14.82 16.12 -6.88
N ASP A 18 -15.82 16.33 -6.02
CA ASP A 18 -15.72 17.14 -4.80
C ASP A 18 -15.26 16.27 -3.61
N VAL A 19 -14.17 15.53 -3.81
CA VAL A 19 -13.59 14.62 -2.80
C VAL A 19 -12.07 14.74 -2.84
N ASP A 20 -11.48 14.89 -1.66
CA ASP A 20 -10.03 14.93 -1.51
C ASP A 20 -9.45 13.51 -1.35
N LEU A 21 -9.07 12.90 -2.48
CA LEU A 21 -8.44 11.58 -2.49
C LEU A 21 -7.01 11.57 -1.89
N TRP A 22 -6.45 12.73 -1.53
CA TRP A 22 -5.19 12.82 -0.79
C TRP A 22 -5.39 12.71 0.73
N ASP A 23 -6.55 13.14 1.23
CA ASP A 23 -6.83 13.17 2.66
C ASP A 23 -7.27 11.78 3.17
N PRO A 24 -6.53 11.15 4.10
CA PRO A 24 -6.95 9.89 4.71
C PRO A 24 -8.33 9.97 5.38
N ALA A 25 -8.73 11.15 5.88
CA ALA A 25 -10.03 11.35 6.51
C ALA A 25 -11.20 11.08 5.55
N THR A 26 -10.99 11.24 4.24
CA THR A 26 -11.96 10.87 3.20
C THR A 26 -12.40 9.41 3.29
N PHE A 27 -11.51 8.52 3.74
CA PHE A 27 -11.74 7.07 3.79
C PHE A 27 -12.26 6.58 5.15
N ALA A 28 -12.31 7.45 6.16
CA ALA A 28 -12.68 7.08 7.53
C ALA A 28 -14.13 6.56 7.64
N ALA A 29 -15.03 7.03 6.78
CA ALA A 29 -16.41 6.59 6.70
C ALA A 29 -16.64 5.47 5.66
N GLY A 30 -15.58 4.94 5.06
CA GLY A 30 -15.62 3.95 3.97
C GLY A 30 -15.07 4.49 2.64
N MET A 31 -15.11 3.64 1.61
CA MET A 31 -14.60 3.98 0.29
C MET A 31 -15.53 5.02 -0.40
N PRO A 32 -15.01 6.11 -1.00
CA PRO A 32 -15.82 7.06 -1.76
C PRO A 32 -16.16 6.52 -3.17
N ASP A 33 -16.93 5.44 -3.24
CA ASP A 33 -17.22 4.69 -4.47
C ASP A 33 -17.87 5.56 -5.57
N ASP A 34 -18.74 6.49 -5.18
CA ASP A 34 -19.40 7.43 -6.10
C ASP A 34 -18.39 8.36 -6.80
N ALA A 35 -17.40 8.85 -6.06
CA ALA A 35 -16.35 9.69 -6.63
C ALA A 35 -15.50 8.88 -7.63
N PHE A 36 -15.11 7.65 -7.27
CA PHE A 36 -14.40 6.78 -8.20
C PHE A 36 -15.25 6.39 -9.42
N ALA A 37 -16.57 6.27 -9.29
CA ALA A 37 -17.47 6.01 -10.41
C ALA A 37 -17.52 7.19 -11.39
N VAL A 38 -17.58 8.43 -10.89
CA VAL A 38 -17.51 9.65 -11.71
C VAL A 38 -16.16 9.75 -12.42
N LEU A 39 -15.05 9.56 -11.71
CA LEU A 39 -13.71 9.59 -12.31
C LEU A 39 -13.59 8.55 -13.42
N ARG A 40 -13.98 7.30 -13.19
CA ARG A 40 -13.93 6.25 -14.24
C ARG A 40 -14.76 6.60 -15.48
N ARG A 41 -15.89 7.29 -15.32
CA ARG A 41 -16.80 7.64 -16.41
C ARG A 41 -16.32 8.86 -17.20
N ASP A 42 -15.94 9.93 -16.50
CA ASP A 42 -15.78 11.26 -17.08
C ASP A 42 -14.31 11.72 -17.15
N ALA A 43 -13.46 11.23 -16.24
CA ALA A 43 -12.07 11.65 -16.09
C ALA A 43 -11.18 10.52 -15.54
N PRO A 44 -10.98 9.44 -16.32
CA PRO A 44 -10.30 8.22 -15.84
C PRO A 44 -8.84 8.46 -15.41
N VAL A 45 -8.25 9.53 -15.94
CA VAL A 45 -6.95 10.09 -15.55
C VAL A 45 -7.18 11.55 -15.19
N ALA A 46 -7.18 11.87 -13.90
CA ALA A 46 -7.48 13.19 -13.37
C ALA A 46 -6.32 13.70 -12.51
N TRP A 47 -6.03 15.00 -12.59
CA TRP A 47 -5.03 15.62 -11.72
C TRP A 47 -5.63 15.95 -10.35
N HIS A 48 -4.94 15.60 -9.28
CA HIS A 48 -5.31 15.91 -7.89
C HIS A 48 -4.22 16.74 -7.21
N PRO A 49 -4.58 17.85 -6.52
CA PRO A 49 -3.63 18.61 -5.74
C PRO A 49 -3.23 17.86 -4.47
N GLU A 50 -1.96 17.97 -4.09
CA GLU A 50 -1.46 17.44 -2.82
C GLU A 50 -1.51 18.55 -1.77
N LYS A 51 -2.65 18.65 -1.08
CA LYS A 51 -2.86 19.69 -0.06
C LYS A 51 -2.04 19.39 1.21
N PRO A 52 -1.71 20.42 2.02
CA PRO A 52 -1.04 20.21 3.29
C PRO A 52 -1.84 19.27 4.19
N ARG A 53 -1.21 18.22 4.71
CA ARG A 53 -1.86 17.26 5.65
C ARG A 53 -2.11 17.83 7.05
N ARG A 54 -1.50 18.96 7.39
CA ARG A 54 -1.61 19.64 8.68
C ARG A 54 -1.62 21.14 8.47
N GLU A 55 -2.27 21.86 9.37
CA GLU A 55 -2.25 23.33 9.39
C GLU A 55 -0.79 23.83 9.46
N GLY A 56 -0.44 24.76 8.57
CA GLY A 56 0.94 25.26 8.44
C GLY A 56 1.91 24.34 7.68
N GLY A 57 1.44 23.21 7.12
CA GLY A 57 2.24 22.35 6.24
C GLY A 57 2.39 22.92 4.82
N HIS A 58 3.27 22.30 4.03
CA HIS A 58 3.48 22.65 2.62
C HIS A 58 2.59 21.80 1.71
N SER A 59 2.15 22.37 0.60
CA SER A 59 1.54 21.59 -0.49
C SER A 59 2.64 20.86 -1.25
N GLY A 60 2.39 19.62 -1.63
CA GLY A 60 3.28 18.88 -2.52
C GLY A 60 2.99 19.15 -3.99
N PRO A 61 3.71 18.49 -4.91
CA PRO A 61 3.58 18.70 -6.34
C PRO A 61 2.23 18.24 -6.92
N GLY A 62 1.40 17.49 -6.18
CA GLY A 62 0.19 16.88 -6.72
C GLY A 62 0.45 15.55 -7.42
N PHE A 63 -0.61 14.87 -7.85
CA PHE A 63 -0.52 13.57 -8.51
C PHE A 63 -1.63 13.33 -9.53
N TRP A 64 -1.39 12.37 -10.42
CA TRP A 64 -2.40 11.86 -11.35
C TRP A 64 -3.15 10.68 -10.71
N CYS A 65 -4.45 10.83 -10.53
CA CYS A 65 -5.33 9.75 -10.11
C CYS A 65 -5.70 8.90 -11.35
N ILE A 66 -5.32 7.62 -11.31
CA ILE A 66 -5.57 6.64 -12.37
C ILE A 66 -6.65 5.67 -11.88
N THR A 67 -7.83 5.69 -12.50
CA THR A 67 -9.02 5.03 -11.92
C THR A 67 -9.56 3.86 -12.73
N THR A 68 -9.02 3.60 -13.92
CA THR A 68 -9.42 2.43 -14.73
C THR A 68 -8.42 1.29 -14.59
N HIS A 69 -8.94 0.06 -14.63
CA HIS A 69 -8.12 -1.14 -14.62
C HIS A 69 -7.08 -1.15 -15.75
N ALA A 70 -7.47 -0.73 -16.97
CA ALA A 70 -6.57 -0.75 -18.13
C ALA A 70 -5.40 0.24 -17.98
N ASP A 71 -5.66 1.44 -17.44
CA ASP A 71 -4.61 2.44 -17.22
C ASP A 71 -3.71 2.04 -16.05
N ILE A 72 -4.27 1.47 -14.97
CA ILE A 72 -3.50 0.91 -13.85
C ILE A 72 -2.54 -0.17 -14.38
N GLN A 73 -3.03 -1.12 -15.17
CA GLN A 73 -2.16 -2.14 -15.78
C GLN A 73 -1.09 -1.52 -16.67
N THR A 74 -1.42 -0.49 -17.44
CA THR A 74 -0.45 0.20 -18.29
C THR A 74 0.67 0.85 -17.47
N VAL A 75 0.33 1.51 -16.37
CA VAL A 75 1.30 2.13 -15.45
C VAL A 75 2.16 1.06 -14.78
N SER A 76 1.54 0.02 -14.22
CA SER A 76 2.25 -1.05 -13.49
C SER A 76 3.19 -1.89 -14.35
N MET A 77 2.97 -1.94 -15.67
CA MET A 77 3.73 -2.81 -16.58
C MET A 77 4.83 -2.08 -17.36
N LYS A 78 5.00 -0.76 -17.17
CA LYS A 78 5.99 0.07 -17.87
C LYS A 78 6.95 0.76 -16.89
N PRO A 79 7.78 0.00 -16.15
CA PRO A 79 8.71 0.57 -15.16
C PRO A 79 9.77 1.49 -15.79
N GLU A 80 10.02 1.38 -17.10
CA GLU A 80 10.88 2.31 -17.84
C GLU A 80 10.27 3.71 -18.02
N VAL A 81 8.97 3.85 -17.79
CA VAL A 81 8.22 5.12 -17.84
C VAL A 81 7.76 5.55 -16.44
N PHE A 82 7.26 4.61 -15.64
CA PHE A 82 6.70 4.85 -14.31
C PHE A 82 7.61 4.21 -13.25
N SER A 83 8.55 5.00 -12.76
CA SER A 83 9.59 4.59 -11.80
C SER A 83 9.05 4.51 -10.37
N SER A 84 9.39 3.43 -9.66
CA SER A 84 9.19 3.32 -8.21
C SER A 84 10.34 3.93 -7.40
N TRP A 85 11.51 4.14 -8.03
CA TRP A 85 12.72 4.66 -7.39
C TRP A 85 12.78 6.19 -7.29
N LEU A 86 12.25 6.89 -8.31
CA LEU A 86 12.38 8.35 -8.42
C LEU A 86 11.56 9.10 -7.36
N GLY A 87 10.29 8.74 -7.18
CA GLY A 87 9.37 9.41 -6.26
C GLY A 87 8.83 8.53 -5.14
N GLY A 88 9.27 7.28 -5.05
CA GLY A 88 8.76 6.30 -4.10
C GLY A 88 7.45 5.64 -4.54
N PHE A 89 6.95 4.72 -3.69
CA PHE A 89 5.75 3.91 -3.95
C PHE A 89 4.62 4.12 -2.92
N THR A 90 4.85 4.89 -1.85
CA THR A 90 3.91 5.07 -0.73
C THR A 90 2.98 6.29 -0.87
N GLY A 91 3.00 6.98 -2.02
CA GLY A 91 2.22 8.19 -2.28
C GLY A 91 3.11 9.39 -2.62
N ALA A 92 2.48 10.56 -2.79
CA ALA A 92 3.17 11.74 -3.28
C ALA A 92 4.10 12.38 -2.22
N ASP A 93 5.29 12.77 -2.71
CA ASP A 93 6.39 13.51 -2.09
C ASP A 93 7.00 12.99 -0.78
N ILE A 94 7.48 11.74 -0.82
CA ILE A 94 8.58 11.34 0.07
C ILE A 94 9.91 11.87 -0.49
N GLY A 95 10.61 12.69 0.29
CA GLY A 95 11.90 13.28 -0.07
C GLY A 95 12.99 13.01 0.97
N GLY A 96 14.23 13.33 0.61
CA GLY A 96 15.37 13.23 1.51
C GLY A 96 15.62 11.81 2.03
N ALA A 97 15.99 11.69 3.30
CA ALA A 97 16.38 10.41 3.91
C ALA A 97 15.29 9.33 3.83
N VAL A 98 14.01 9.71 3.91
CA VAL A 98 12.89 8.78 3.83
C VAL A 98 12.84 8.12 2.45
N LEU A 99 13.01 8.91 1.37
CA LEU A 99 13.06 8.37 0.02
C LEU A 99 14.27 7.44 -0.15
N ASP A 100 15.43 7.82 0.38
CA ASP A 100 16.64 6.98 0.33
C ASP A 100 16.46 5.63 1.03
N GLU A 101 15.76 5.60 2.17
CA GLU A 101 15.41 4.35 2.85
C GLU A 101 14.44 3.49 2.02
N THR A 102 13.43 4.09 1.38
CA THR A 102 12.48 3.32 0.55
C THR A 102 13.15 2.65 -0.65
N ARG A 103 14.24 3.23 -1.18
CA ARG A 103 15.01 2.66 -2.31
C ARG A 103 15.78 1.39 -1.94
N LEU A 104 15.99 1.14 -0.64
CA LEU A 104 16.56 -0.12 -0.15
C LEU A 104 15.54 -1.25 -0.10
N ASN A 105 14.24 -0.94 -0.13
CA ASN A 105 13.16 -1.90 -0.20
C ASN A 105 12.95 -2.35 -1.66
N LEU A 106 12.67 -3.64 -1.88
CA LEU A 106 12.35 -4.17 -3.21
C LEU A 106 11.26 -3.35 -3.93
N MET A 107 10.26 -2.85 -3.21
CA MET A 107 9.17 -2.04 -3.78
C MET A 107 9.63 -0.66 -4.29
N GLY A 108 10.74 -0.13 -3.79
CA GLY A 108 11.33 1.15 -4.21
C GLY A 108 12.47 1.01 -5.23
N MET A 109 12.67 -0.18 -5.81
CA MET A 109 13.67 -0.43 -6.84
C MET A 109 13.05 -0.45 -8.23
N ASP A 110 13.82 -0.02 -9.23
CA ASP A 110 13.52 -0.24 -10.65
C ASP A 110 14.44 -1.32 -11.26
N PRO A 111 14.11 -1.90 -12.42
CA PRO A 111 15.05 -2.71 -13.19
C PRO A 111 16.34 -1.94 -13.52
N PRO A 112 17.51 -2.60 -13.54
CA PRO A 112 17.72 -4.04 -13.41
C PRO A 112 17.78 -4.57 -11.97
N ASP A 113 18.00 -3.71 -10.98
CA ASP A 113 18.23 -4.12 -9.58
C ASP A 113 17.00 -4.81 -8.98
N HIS A 114 15.80 -4.25 -9.20
CA HIS A 114 14.54 -4.89 -8.82
C HIS A 114 14.44 -6.31 -9.38
N SER A 115 14.75 -6.48 -10.68
CA SER A 115 14.65 -7.77 -11.37
C SER A 115 15.65 -8.79 -10.84
N ALA A 116 16.84 -8.35 -10.46
CA ALA A 116 17.86 -9.20 -9.85
C ALA A 116 17.44 -9.62 -8.43
N PHE A 117 17.04 -8.68 -7.59
CA PHE A 117 16.63 -8.94 -6.21
C PHE A 117 15.38 -9.84 -6.16
N ARG A 118 14.34 -9.51 -6.94
CA ARG A 118 13.09 -10.30 -7.03
C ARG A 118 13.36 -11.75 -7.44
N ARG A 119 14.33 -11.97 -8.34
CA ARG A 119 14.72 -13.32 -8.77
C ARG A 119 15.32 -14.12 -7.62
N SER A 120 16.16 -13.50 -6.79
CA SER A 120 16.81 -14.14 -5.64
C SER A 120 15.82 -14.60 -4.57
N ILE A 121 14.72 -13.87 -4.37
CA ILE A 121 13.71 -14.18 -3.36
C ILE A 121 12.49 -14.96 -3.89
N ARG A 122 12.50 -15.40 -5.15
CA ARG A 122 11.31 -16.01 -5.79
C ARG A 122 10.99 -17.41 -5.26
N ALA A 123 11.99 -18.19 -4.86
CA ALA A 123 11.83 -19.62 -4.59
C ALA A 123 10.77 -19.94 -3.50
N PRO A 124 10.71 -19.22 -2.36
CA PRO A 124 9.66 -19.42 -1.35
C PRO A 124 8.23 -19.11 -1.83
N PHE A 125 8.07 -18.44 -2.97
CA PHE A 125 6.77 -18.05 -3.55
C PHE A 125 6.44 -18.83 -4.83
N GLY A 126 7.08 -19.99 -5.04
CA GLY A 126 6.81 -20.86 -6.19
C GLY A 126 5.46 -21.59 -6.06
N PRO A 127 4.83 -22.02 -7.18
CA PRO A 127 3.50 -22.63 -7.17
C PRO A 127 3.33 -23.85 -6.25
N SER A 128 4.39 -24.67 -6.12
CA SER A 128 4.36 -25.82 -5.20
C SER A 128 4.31 -25.37 -3.75
N VAL A 129 5.19 -24.44 -3.37
CA VAL A 129 5.27 -23.91 -2.00
C VAL A 129 3.97 -23.20 -1.62
N THR A 130 3.39 -22.40 -2.54
CA THR A 130 2.12 -21.72 -2.30
C THR A 130 0.96 -22.70 -2.09
N ARG A 131 0.91 -23.82 -2.84
CA ARG A 131 -0.12 -24.84 -2.66
C ARG A 131 0.01 -25.52 -1.29
N ASP A 132 1.23 -25.87 -0.90
CA ASP A 132 1.49 -26.53 0.37
C ASP A 132 1.21 -25.57 1.55
N LEU A 133 1.53 -24.28 1.40
CA LEU A 133 1.16 -23.22 2.34
C LEU A 133 -0.36 -23.11 2.52
N GLY A 134 -1.15 -23.34 1.47
CA GLY A 134 -2.62 -23.33 1.56
C GLY A 134 -3.17 -24.32 2.58
N GLN A 135 -2.57 -25.50 2.71
CA GLN A 135 -2.97 -26.50 3.71
C GLN A 135 -2.60 -26.04 5.13
N VAL A 136 -1.44 -25.40 5.28
CA VAL A 136 -0.98 -24.86 6.57
C VAL A 136 -1.91 -23.72 7.02
N VAL A 137 -2.22 -22.79 6.13
CA VAL A 137 -3.13 -21.66 6.40
C VAL A 137 -4.53 -22.16 6.76
N GLN A 138 -5.01 -23.23 6.11
CA GLN A 138 -6.28 -23.86 6.49
C GLN A 138 -6.24 -24.39 7.93
N GLY A 139 -5.15 -25.03 8.35
CA GLY A 139 -4.95 -25.48 9.73
C GLY A 139 -4.93 -24.33 10.74
N PHE A 140 -4.27 -23.22 10.41
CA PHE A 140 -4.30 -22.01 11.22
C PHE A 140 -5.71 -21.43 11.33
N ALA A 141 -6.44 -21.32 10.22
CA ALA A 141 -7.80 -20.81 10.22
C ALA A 141 -8.72 -21.67 11.11
N THR A 142 -8.66 -22.99 11.01
CA THR A 142 -9.40 -23.90 11.90
C THR A 142 -9.04 -23.65 13.37
N SER A 143 -7.75 -23.53 13.68
CA SER A 143 -7.29 -23.32 15.06
C SER A 143 -7.76 -22.00 15.65
N VAL A 144 -7.72 -20.91 14.85
CA VAL A 144 -8.22 -19.59 15.24
C VAL A 144 -9.73 -19.65 15.49
N ILE A 145 -10.49 -20.27 14.59
CA ILE A 145 -11.95 -20.42 14.72
C ILE A 145 -12.31 -21.25 15.96
N ASP A 146 -11.65 -22.39 16.16
CA ASP A 146 -11.90 -23.28 17.30
C ASP A 146 -11.61 -22.59 18.65
N ALA A 147 -10.63 -21.67 18.68
CA ALA A 147 -10.31 -20.89 19.88
C ALA A 147 -11.39 -19.84 20.21
N VAL A 148 -11.98 -19.19 19.20
CA VAL A 148 -12.97 -18.11 19.41
C VAL A 148 -14.41 -18.60 19.47
N ALA A 149 -14.75 -19.71 18.82
CA ALA A 149 -16.12 -20.20 18.71
C ALA A 149 -16.81 -20.42 20.08
N PRO A 150 -16.13 -20.90 21.14
CA PRO A 150 -16.76 -21.06 22.46
C PRO A 150 -17.07 -19.74 23.18
N LEU A 151 -16.46 -18.62 22.77
CA LEU A 151 -16.57 -17.33 23.46
C LEU A 151 -17.88 -16.59 23.16
N GLY A 152 -18.54 -16.93 22.05
CA GLY A 152 -19.81 -16.35 21.61
C GLY A 152 -19.66 -14.96 20.98
N GLU A 153 -19.01 -14.02 21.66
CA GLU A 153 -18.74 -12.67 21.18
C GLU A 153 -17.25 -12.34 21.31
N VAL A 154 -16.66 -11.84 20.23
CA VAL A 154 -15.26 -11.45 20.13
C VAL A 154 -15.11 -10.23 19.23
N ASP A 155 -14.05 -9.45 19.41
CA ASP A 155 -13.61 -8.53 18.37
C ASP A 155 -13.06 -9.34 17.19
N PHE A 156 -13.75 -9.25 16.04
CA PHE A 156 -13.38 -10.00 14.84
C PHE A 156 -12.01 -9.58 14.29
N VAL A 157 -11.67 -8.29 14.37
CA VAL A 157 -10.40 -7.77 13.84
C VAL A 157 -9.25 -8.35 14.66
N GLU A 158 -9.30 -8.17 15.98
CA GLU A 158 -8.25 -8.65 16.89
C GLU A 158 -8.16 -10.18 16.88
N SER A 159 -9.31 -10.86 17.02
CA SER A 159 -9.33 -12.29 17.30
C SER A 159 -9.23 -13.19 16.06
N ILE A 160 -9.46 -12.64 14.86
CA ILE A 160 -9.48 -13.43 13.61
C ILE A 160 -8.67 -12.76 12.50
N ALA A 161 -9.01 -11.52 12.13
CA ALA A 161 -8.47 -10.88 10.94
C ALA A 161 -6.97 -10.58 11.06
N SER A 162 -6.50 -10.18 12.24
CA SER A 162 -5.09 -9.89 12.53
C SER A 162 -4.27 -11.16 12.77
N GLU A 163 -4.88 -12.18 13.39
CA GLU A 163 -4.18 -13.39 13.82
C GLU A 163 -3.75 -14.28 12.64
N LEU A 164 -4.63 -14.49 11.66
CA LEU A 164 -4.36 -15.42 10.55
C LEU A 164 -3.18 -14.97 9.65
N PRO A 165 -3.09 -13.70 9.20
CA PRO A 165 -1.93 -13.21 8.46
C PRO A 165 -0.64 -13.30 9.26
N LEU A 166 -0.67 -13.01 10.56
CA LEU A 166 0.48 -13.11 11.44
C LEU A 166 1.00 -14.56 11.51
N LEU A 167 0.12 -15.53 11.81
CA LEU A 167 0.50 -16.95 11.87
C LEU A 167 1.09 -17.43 10.55
N THR A 168 0.49 -16.99 9.44
CA THR A 168 0.95 -17.33 8.09
C THR A 168 2.35 -16.77 7.83
N LEU A 169 2.59 -15.49 8.16
CA LEU A 169 3.88 -14.85 7.95
C LEU A 169 4.97 -15.40 8.89
N SER A 170 4.65 -15.62 10.16
CA SER A 170 5.54 -16.29 11.13
C SER A 170 5.95 -17.67 10.65
N HIS A 171 5.01 -18.45 10.10
CA HIS A 171 5.30 -19.76 9.53
C HIS A 171 6.24 -19.66 8.31
N LEU A 172 5.94 -18.74 7.38
CA LEU A 172 6.75 -18.54 6.18
C LEU A 172 8.20 -18.14 6.50
N LEU A 173 8.40 -17.34 7.55
CA LEU A 173 9.70 -16.86 8.01
C LEU A 173 10.40 -17.82 8.99
N GLY A 174 9.74 -18.91 9.39
CA GLY A 174 10.29 -19.87 10.35
C GLY A 174 10.44 -19.31 11.76
N VAL A 175 9.59 -18.36 12.16
CA VAL A 175 9.59 -17.77 13.51
C VAL A 175 9.12 -18.83 14.53
N ALA A 176 9.92 -19.04 15.58
CA ALA A 176 9.58 -19.94 16.68
C ALA A 176 8.26 -19.52 17.34
N ALA A 177 7.51 -20.49 17.88
CA ALA A 177 6.19 -20.20 18.46
C ALA A 177 6.29 -19.22 19.63
N GLU A 178 7.35 -19.34 20.44
CA GLU A 178 7.61 -18.45 21.58
C GLU A 178 7.81 -16.98 21.16
N ASP A 179 8.36 -16.73 19.98
CA ASP A 179 8.76 -15.39 19.50
C ASP A 179 7.68 -14.68 18.67
N ARG A 180 6.55 -15.33 18.37
CA ARG A 180 5.50 -14.77 17.49
C ARG A 180 4.93 -13.45 17.99
N HIS A 181 4.84 -13.27 19.31
CA HIS A 181 4.35 -12.05 19.92
C HIS A 181 5.26 -10.85 19.66
N LEU A 182 6.59 -11.05 19.66
CA LEU A 182 7.56 -10.02 19.29
C LEU A 182 7.42 -9.66 17.81
N PHE A 183 7.28 -10.69 16.96
CA PHE A 183 7.11 -10.50 15.52
C PHE A 183 5.82 -9.74 15.18
N TYR A 184 4.73 -9.97 15.92
CA TYR A 184 3.48 -9.21 15.81
C TYR A 184 3.66 -7.74 16.15
N ASP A 185 4.23 -7.46 17.32
CA ASP A 185 4.46 -6.09 17.80
C ASP A 185 5.33 -5.30 16.82
N TRP A 186 6.43 -5.88 16.34
CA TRP A 186 7.29 -5.23 15.36
C TRP A 186 6.58 -4.99 14.02
N SER A 187 5.78 -5.94 13.55
CA SER A 187 5.06 -5.82 12.26
C SER A 187 4.03 -4.69 12.29
N ASN A 188 3.24 -4.59 13.36
CA ASN A 188 2.22 -3.55 13.51
C ASN A 188 2.83 -2.14 13.57
N ARG A 189 3.96 -1.98 14.28
CA ARG A 189 4.65 -0.69 14.42
C ARG A 189 5.31 -0.19 13.13
N ILE A 190 5.68 -1.08 12.22
CA ILE A 190 6.28 -0.71 10.92
C ILE A 190 5.27 -0.05 9.98
N ILE A 191 4.00 -0.49 9.99
CA ILE A 191 2.97 -0.05 9.03
C ILE A 191 2.01 0.98 9.64
N GLY A 192 1.69 0.84 10.93
CA GLY A 192 0.68 1.64 11.63
C GLY A 192 1.07 3.07 12.03
N ASN A 193 2.21 3.60 11.55
CA ASN A 193 2.77 4.88 12.01
C ASN A 193 1.85 6.11 11.79
N HIS A 194 0.84 6.01 10.93
CA HIS A 194 -0.14 7.07 10.70
C HIS A 194 -1.48 6.86 11.42
N ASP A 195 -1.65 5.72 12.09
CA ASP A 195 -2.84 5.40 12.87
C ASP A 195 -2.60 5.78 14.34
N PRO A 196 -3.47 6.60 14.97
CA PRO A 196 -3.36 6.91 16.39
C PRO A 196 -3.34 5.70 17.33
N GLU A 197 -3.90 4.56 16.91
CA GLU A 197 -3.96 3.32 17.69
C GLU A 197 -2.65 2.50 17.61
N PHE A 198 -1.90 2.63 16.51
CA PHE A 198 -0.70 1.84 16.24
C PHE A 198 0.60 2.67 16.16
N GLY A 199 0.50 4.00 16.14
CA GLY A 199 1.63 4.93 16.00
C GLY A 199 2.40 5.14 17.30
N GLY A 200 3.46 4.36 17.51
CA GLY A 200 4.54 4.63 18.47
C GLY A 200 5.69 5.43 17.83
N SER A 201 6.40 6.26 18.60
CA SER A 201 7.47 7.09 18.05
C SER A 201 8.74 6.26 17.82
N VAL A 202 9.51 6.58 16.77
CA VAL A 202 10.87 6.03 16.55
C VAL A 202 11.80 6.27 17.77
N ARG A 203 11.46 7.17 18.70
CA ARG A 203 12.23 7.38 19.93
C ARG A 203 12.12 6.24 20.93
N ASP A 204 11.06 5.44 20.87
CA ASP A 204 10.89 4.26 21.73
C ASP A 204 11.76 3.07 21.26
N PHE A 205 12.54 3.27 20.18
CA PHE A 205 13.45 2.29 19.59
C PHE A 205 14.77 2.10 20.36
N LEU A 206 15.20 3.08 21.17
CA LEU A 206 16.56 3.12 21.76
C LEU A 206 16.62 3.21 23.30
N THR A 207 15.49 3.02 23.97
CA THR A 207 15.42 2.96 25.44
C THR A 207 14.54 1.81 25.87
#